data_AF-A0A1V5WSZ9-F1
#
_entry.id   AF-A0A1V5WSZ9-F1
#
_cell.length_a   1.000
_cell.length_b   1.000
_cell.length_c   1.000
_cell.angle_alpha   90.00
_cell.angle_beta   90.00
_cell.angle_gamma   90.00
#
_symmetry.space_group_name_H-M   'P 1'
#
loop_
_entity.id
_entity.type
_entity.pdbx_description
1 polymer ?
#
loop_
_entity_poly.entity_id
_entity_poly.type
_entity_poly.pdbx_seq_one_letter_code
_entity_poly.pdbx_strand_id
1 'polypeptide(L)'
;MKDDTKKLITGLAVGAIAGAVAGILFAPKSGKETRADIAKYMHEMKDLISKELAAAGSFTKEKYSQVVQKVVKVYEASKKISAKDAKEIKEMLEENYEDVKKAASEQK
;
A
#
# COMPACT_ATOMS: atom_id res chain seq x y z
N MET A 1 -7.61 19.94 13.74
CA MET A 1 -8.26 19.66 12.43
C MET A 1 -7.27 19.23 11.36
N LYS A 2 -6.26 20.03 10.95
CA LYS A 2 -5.28 19.60 9.91
C LYS A 2 -4.44 18.38 10.31
N ASP A 3 -4.08 18.28 11.59
CA ASP A 3 -3.30 17.15 12.10
C ASP A 3 -4.11 15.86 12.21
N ASP A 4 -5.38 15.97 12.57
CA ASP A 4 -6.31 14.83 12.63
C ASP A 4 -6.53 14.23 11.25
N THR A 5 -6.71 15.07 10.23
CA THR A 5 -6.79 14.63 8.83
C THR A 5 -5.51 13.93 8.37
N LYS A 6 -4.33 14.46 8.70
CA LYS A 6 -3.05 13.80 8.35
C LYS A 6 -2.91 12.45 9.05
N LYS A 7 -3.25 12.35 10.33
CA LYS A 7 -3.21 11.08 11.09
C LYS A 7 -4.15 10.05 10.50
N LEU A 8 -5.36 10.44 10.13
CA LEU A 8 -6.33 9.57 9.46
C LEU A 8 -5.80 9.09 8.11
N ILE A 9 -5.35 10.00 7.23
CA ILE A 9 -4.80 9.64 5.92
C ILE A 9 -3.62 8.68 6.04
N THR A 10 -2.72 8.95 6.98
CA THR A 10 -1.55 8.11 7.25
C THR A 10 -1.99 6.74 7.77
N GLY A 11 -2.91 6.70 8.73
CA GLY A 11 -3.45 5.45 9.28
C GLY A 11 -4.11 4.57 8.22
N LEU A 12 -4.88 5.18 7.31
CA LEU A 12 -5.52 4.47 6.20
C LEU A 12 -4.50 3.91 5.20
N ALA A 13 -3.54 4.72 4.77
CA ALA A 13 -2.47 4.28 3.88
C ALA A 13 -1.69 3.11 4.49
N VAL A 14 -1.34 3.22 5.78
CA VAL A 14 -0.66 2.17 6.53
C VAL A 14 -1.50 0.90 6.64
N GLY A 15 -2.79 1.02 6.94
CA GLY A 15 -3.72 -0.10 7.04
C GLY A 15 -3.89 -0.85 5.72
N ALA A 16 -4.09 -0.13 4.61
CA ALA A 16 -4.21 -0.71 3.28
C ALA A 16 -2.97 -1.54 2.90
N ILE A 17 -1.80 -0.98 3.16
CA ILE A 17 -0.53 -1.63 2.79
C ILE A 17 -0.27 -2.81 3.71
N ALA A 18 -0.53 -2.69 5.01
CA ALA A 18 -0.42 -3.81 5.94
C ALA A 18 -1.37 -4.96 5.57
N GLY A 19 -2.60 -4.66 5.14
CA GLY A 19 -3.56 -5.65 4.63
C GLY A 19 -3.07 -6.36 3.38
N ALA A 20 -2.56 -5.61 2.40
CA ALA A 20 -1.95 -6.17 1.19
C ALA A 20 -0.73 -7.06 1.51
N VAL A 21 0.15 -6.63 2.42
CA VAL A 21 1.29 -7.45 2.88
C VAL A 21 0.82 -8.74 3.51
N ALA A 22 -0.14 -8.66 4.43
CA ALA A 22 -0.69 -9.84 5.08
C ALA A 22 -1.30 -10.79 4.02
N GLY A 23 -2.07 -10.27 3.07
CA GLY A 23 -2.63 -11.04 1.96
C GLY A 23 -1.57 -11.78 1.14
N ILE A 24 -0.47 -11.11 0.77
CA ILE A 24 0.64 -11.73 0.03
C ILE A 24 1.37 -12.78 0.87
N LEU A 25 1.61 -12.50 2.14
CA LEU A 25 2.29 -13.44 3.04
C LEU A 25 1.46 -14.68 3.34
N PHE A 26 0.13 -14.54 3.39
CA PHE A 26 -0.81 -15.65 3.52
C PHE A 26 -1.07 -16.37 2.19
N ALA A 27 -0.81 -15.74 1.04
CA ALA A 27 -0.96 -16.38 -0.25
C ALA A 27 0.04 -17.56 -0.40
N PRO A 28 -0.41 -18.71 -0.94
CA PRO A 28 0.37 -19.95 -0.96
C PRO A 28 1.57 -19.94 -1.95
N LYS A 29 1.82 -18.85 -2.68
CA LYS A 29 2.69 -18.84 -3.86
C LYS A 29 4.13 -18.35 -3.65
N SER A 30 4.46 -17.73 -2.53
CA SER A 30 5.81 -17.18 -2.31
C SER A 30 6.66 -18.12 -1.46
N GLY A 31 7.79 -18.59 -2.00
CA GLY A 31 8.79 -19.35 -1.24
C GLY A 31 9.33 -18.56 -0.04
N LYS A 32 9.96 -19.24 0.93
CA LYS A 32 10.39 -18.62 2.21
C LYS A 32 11.30 -17.41 2.02
N GLU A 33 12.27 -17.48 1.10
CA GLU A 33 13.19 -16.38 0.81
C GLU A 33 12.47 -15.19 0.15
N THR A 34 11.57 -15.47 -0.80
CA THR A 34 10.75 -14.46 -1.48
C THR A 34 9.82 -13.70 -0.53
N ARG A 35 9.29 -14.38 0.51
CA ARG A 35 8.42 -13.73 1.52
C ARG A 35 9.17 -12.70 2.35
N ALA A 36 10.43 -12.96 2.71
CA ALA A 36 11.24 -12.03 3.50
C ALA A 36 11.56 -10.76 2.70
N ASP A 37 11.95 -10.91 1.44
CA ASP A 37 12.25 -9.79 0.55
C ASP A 37 11.00 -8.96 0.24
N ILE A 38 9.87 -9.60 -0.07
CA ILE A 38 8.61 -8.89 -0.28
C ILE A 38 8.20 -8.12 0.97
N ALA A 39 8.29 -8.72 2.15
CA ALA A 39 7.96 -8.02 3.40
C ALA A 39 8.82 -6.78 3.60
N LYS A 40 10.13 -6.88 3.32
CA LYS A 40 11.06 -5.75 3.37
C LYS A 40 10.66 -4.65 2.39
N TYR A 41 10.48 -4.99 1.11
CA TYR A 41 10.12 -4.01 0.09
C TYR A 41 8.77 -3.37 0.35
N MET A 42 7.79 -4.13 0.78
CA MET A 42 6.49 -3.59 1.14
C MET A 42 6.55 -2.66 2.35
N HIS A 43 7.46 -2.90 3.31
CA HIS A 43 7.68 -1.97 4.41
C HIS A 43 8.26 -0.64 3.91
N GLU A 44 9.21 -0.68 2.96
CA GLU A 44 9.74 0.53 2.32
C GLU A 44 8.65 1.25 1.48
N MET A 45 7.80 0.48 0.77
CA MET A 45 6.68 1.01 -0.01
C MET A 45 5.63 1.67 0.90
N LYS A 46 5.35 1.09 2.08
CA LYS A 46 4.47 1.64 3.10
C LYS A 46 4.88 3.05 3.49
N ASP A 47 6.15 3.24 3.79
CA ASP A 47 6.65 4.53 4.26
C ASP A 47 6.59 5.58 3.14
N LEU A 48 6.93 5.19 1.90
CA LEU A 48 6.82 6.07 0.73
C LEU A 48 5.37 6.49 0.44
N ILE A 49 4.45 5.53 0.38
CA ILE A 49 3.04 5.79 0.09
C ILE A 49 2.43 6.66 1.19
N SER A 50 2.69 6.34 2.46
CA SER A 50 2.20 7.10 3.61
C SER A 50 2.72 8.54 3.59
N LYS A 51 4.00 8.74 3.29
CA LYS A 51 4.62 10.06 3.24
C LYS A 51 4.07 10.92 2.10
N GLU A 52 3.93 10.35 0.91
CA GLU A 52 3.36 11.04 -0.26
C GLU A 52 1.90 11.43 -0.03
N LEU A 53 1.09 10.56 0.58
CA LEU A 53 -0.31 10.85 0.88
C LEU A 53 -0.48 11.86 2.02
N ALA A 54 0.35 11.78 3.07
CA ALA A 54 0.38 12.77 4.14
C ALA A 54 0.82 14.16 3.64
N ALA A 55 1.74 14.20 2.66
CA ALA A 55 2.15 15.43 2.00
C ALA A 55 1.05 16.01 1.10
N ALA A 56 0.31 15.14 0.38
CA ALA A 56 -0.80 15.55 -0.46
C ALA A 56 -2.01 16.09 0.34
N GLY A 57 -2.10 15.77 1.64
CA GLY A 57 -3.16 16.23 2.54
C GLY A 57 -4.57 15.74 2.19
N SER A 58 -4.67 14.85 1.19
CA SER A 58 -5.93 14.25 0.74
C SER A 58 -5.69 12.78 0.36
N PHE A 59 -6.59 11.91 0.81
CA PHE A 59 -6.62 10.49 0.46
C PHE A 59 -7.80 10.25 -0.49
N THR A 60 -7.57 10.56 -1.77
CA THR A 60 -8.53 10.27 -2.84
C THR A 60 -8.11 9.04 -3.62
N LYS A 61 -9.06 8.40 -4.31
CA LYS A 61 -8.81 7.16 -5.06
C LYS A 61 -7.77 7.37 -6.14
N GLU A 62 -7.87 8.48 -6.87
CA GLU A 62 -6.88 8.87 -7.87
C GLU A 62 -5.51 9.08 -7.26
N LYS A 63 -5.40 9.87 -6.17
CA LYS A 63 -4.09 10.17 -5.60
C LYS A 63 -3.44 8.92 -5.02
N TYR A 64 -4.22 8.09 -4.33
CA TYR A 64 -3.78 6.81 -3.83
C TYR A 64 -3.31 5.88 -4.96
N SER A 65 -4.13 5.67 -6.00
CA SER A 65 -3.76 4.82 -7.15
C SER A 65 -2.51 5.33 -7.86
N GLN A 66 -2.36 6.64 -8.05
CA GLN A 66 -1.15 7.24 -8.62
C GLN A 66 0.09 6.96 -7.78
N VAL A 67 0.01 7.16 -6.46
CA VAL A 67 1.13 6.95 -5.55
C VAL A 67 1.49 5.47 -5.48
N VAL A 68 0.50 4.59 -5.34
CA VAL A 68 0.68 3.13 -5.38
C VAL A 68 1.33 2.70 -6.69
N GLN A 69 0.79 3.11 -7.84
CA GLN A 69 1.32 2.73 -9.14
C GLN A 69 2.76 3.21 -9.33
N LYS A 70 3.07 4.44 -8.90
CA LYS A 70 4.43 4.99 -8.97
C LYS A 70 5.39 4.16 -8.11
N VAL A 71 5.01 3.89 -6.86
CA VAL A 71 5.83 3.13 -5.92
C VAL A 71 6.03 1.71 -6.42
N VAL A 72 4.97 0.99 -6.80
CA VAL A 72 5.04 -0.37 -7.36
C VAL A 72 5.96 -0.42 -8.60
N LYS A 73 5.79 0.50 -9.55
CA LYS A 73 6.64 0.57 -10.74
C LYS A 73 8.12 0.78 -10.40
N VAL A 74 8.45 1.56 -9.38
CA VAL A 74 9.85 1.77 -8.97
C VAL A 74 10.48 0.46 -8.50
N TYR A 75 9.75 -0.34 -7.71
CA TYR A 75 10.27 -1.61 -7.19
C TYR A 75 10.32 -2.68 -8.29
N GLU A 76 9.35 -2.69 -9.20
CA GLU A 76 9.35 -3.54 -10.39
C GLU A 76 10.53 -3.22 -11.31
N ALA A 77 10.72 -1.94 -11.66
CA ALA A 77 11.82 -1.48 -12.51
C ALA A 77 13.19 -1.72 -11.87
N SER A 78 13.26 -1.64 -10.53
CA SER A 78 14.47 -1.97 -9.77
C SER A 78 14.72 -3.48 -9.64
N LYS A 79 13.86 -4.33 -10.23
CA LYS A 79 13.87 -5.79 -10.10
C LYS A 79 13.85 -6.28 -8.66
N LYS A 80 13.36 -5.46 -7.73
CA LYS A 80 13.16 -5.82 -6.32
C LYS A 80 11.96 -6.75 -6.17
N ILE A 81 10.93 -6.53 -6.98
CA ILE A 81 9.74 -7.39 -7.07
C ILE A 81 9.57 -7.87 -8.51
N SER A 82 9.01 -9.07 -8.71
CA SER A 82 8.71 -9.54 -10.07
C SER A 82 7.53 -8.79 -10.67
N ALA A 83 7.37 -8.83 -12.00
CA ALA A 83 6.19 -8.27 -12.67
C ALA A 83 4.88 -8.88 -12.16
N LYS A 84 4.93 -10.15 -11.73
CA LYS A 84 3.78 -10.84 -11.14
C LYS A 84 3.46 -10.30 -9.75
N ASP A 85 4.46 -10.16 -8.89
CA ASP A 85 4.28 -9.59 -7.56
C ASP A 85 3.84 -8.13 -7.64
N ALA A 86 4.41 -7.35 -8.57
CA ALA A 86 4.00 -5.97 -8.82
C ALA A 86 2.52 -5.89 -9.19
N LYS A 87 2.05 -6.78 -10.07
CA LYS A 87 0.64 -6.86 -10.44
C LYS A 87 -0.24 -7.25 -9.25
N GLU A 88 0.13 -8.29 -8.50
CA GLU A 88 -0.63 -8.76 -7.33
C GLU A 88 -0.67 -7.69 -6.21
N ILE A 89 0.46 -7.03 -5.92
CA ILE A 89 0.54 -5.92 -4.96
C ILE A 89 -0.35 -4.77 -5.41
N LYS A 90 -0.32 -4.39 -6.69
CA LYS A 90 -1.14 -3.30 -7.22
C LYS A 90 -2.62 -3.64 -7.10
N GLU A 91 -3.04 -4.83 -7.53
CA GLU A 91 -4.43 -5.29 -7.45
C GLU A 91 -4.90 -5.31 -5.99
N MET A 92 -4.12 -5.91 -5.06
CA MET A 92 -4.49 -5.91 -3.64
C MET A 92 -4.56 -4.51 -3.03
N LEU A 93 -3.62 -3.61 -3.36
CA LEU A 93 -3.66 -2.25 -2.83
C LEU A 93 -4.86 -1.46 -3.38
N GLU A 94 -5.24 -1.67 -4.65
CA GLU A 94 -6.40 -1.04 -5.28
C GLU A 94 -7.72 -1.62 -4.79
N GLU A 95 -7.80 -2.93 -4.52
CA GLU A 95 -8.98 -3.57 -3.91
C GLU A 95 -9.14 -3.15 -2.44
N ASN A 96 -8.07 -3.24 -1.64
CA ASN A 96 -8.09 -2.83 -0.24
C ASN A 96 -8.35 -1.33 -0.06
N TYR A 97 -8.17 -0.49 -1.09
CA TYR A 97 -8.53 0.92 -1.02
C TYR A 97 -10.01 1.13 -0.66
N GLU A 98 -10.91 0.34 -1.24
CA GLU A 98 -12.35 0.46 -0.96
C GLU A 98 -12.67 -0.01 0.47
N ASP A 99 -12.03 -1.08 0.93
CA ASP A 99 -12.21 -1.60 2.29
C ASP A 99 -11.65 -0.65 3.35
N VAL A 100 -10.49 -0.06 3.08
CA VAL A 100 -9.85 0.94 3.93
C VAL A 100 -10.67 2.24 3.94
N LYS A 101 -11.20 2.66 2.79
CA LYS A 101 -12.11 3.81 2.71
C LYS A 101 -13.40 3.56 3.49
N LYS A 102 -13.96 2.34 3.44
CA LYS A 102 -15.13 1.95 4.26
C LYS A 102 -14.82 2.04 5.74
N ALA A 103 -13.71 1.43 6.19
CA ALA A 103 -13.25 1.51 7.58
C ALA A 103 -12.97 2.96 8.03
N ALA A 104 -12.51 3.83 7.12
CA ALA A 104 -12.37 5.27 7.37
C ALA A 104 -13.71 5.98 7.56
N SER A 105 -14.70 5.61 6.74
CA SER A 105 -16.02 6.25 6.72
C SER A 105 -16.96 5.74 7.81
N GLU A 106 -16.70 4.55 8.37
CA GLU A 106 -17.46 3.94 9.45
C GLU A 106 -17.08 4.47 10.86
N GLN A 107 -16.02 5.27 11.00
CA GLN A 107 -15.73 5.98 12.26
C GLN A 107 -16.62 7.22 12.50
N LYS A 108 -17.85 7.21 11.96
CA LYS A 108 -18.81 8.30 12.12
C LYS A 108 -19.78 8.05 13.25
#